data_AF-A7SEH2-F1
#
_entry.id   AF-A7SEH2-F1
#
_cell.length_a   1.000
_cell.length_b   1.000
_cell.length_c   1.000
_cell.angle_alpha   90.00
_cell.angle_beta   90.00
_cell.angle_gamma   90.00
#
_symmetry.space_group_name_H-M   'P 1'
#
loop_
_entity.id
_entity.type
_entity.pdbx_description
1 polymer ?
#
loop_
_entity_poly.entity_id
_entity_poly.type
_entity_poly.pdbx_seq_one_letter_code
_entity_poly.pdbx_strand_id
1 'polypeptide(L)'
;DLQPCIGSYRLTPVEVNSRPAACLISFLLQGRYVMLEQPRKTGSKVISHILMSHGGDIYIHCVSTSRTPNEDPPSISEGVGGRVTDYRINDFGEFMKSNRLAPFPKKSKGNVIPLERSMRRLERCTRHCPLVISDTLVGNMMQHLEPLSSHLMKEALTDDEVLECKGVIYKLQAMESRNDVLPITMMGVRGKGPKRDEQYRQLWAELEIFLEAASKTSRNHERVGIIIQSGY
;
A
#
# COMPACT_ATOMS: atom_id res chain seq x y z
N ASP A 1 19.72 -1.51 1.73
CA ASP A 1 19.46 -1.94 0.34
C ASP A 1 19.06 -3.40 0.27
N LEU A 2 18.07 -3.73 -0.56
CA LEU A 2 17.66 -5.11 -0.85
C LEU A 2 18.58 -5.67 -1.94
N GLN A 3 19.36 -6.69 -1.61
CA GLN A 3 20.29 -7.32 -2.54
C GLN A 3 19.65 -8.59 -3.15
N PRO A 4 19.73 -8.81 -4.47
CA PRO A 4 19.28 -10.06 -5.08
C PRO A 4 20.03 -11.26 -4.50
N CYS A 5 19.31 -12.11 -3.78
CA CYS A 5 19.86 -13.28 -3.10
C CYS A 5 19.43 -14.55 -3.85
N ILE A 6 20.42 -15.33 -4.29
CA ILE A 6 20.19 -16.59 -5.03
C ILE A 6 19.93 -17.75 -4.05
N GLY A 7 20.49 -17.67 -2.86
CA GLY A 7 20.29 -18.65 -1.80
C GLY A 7 20.85 -18.17 -0.48
N SER A 8 20.27 -18.67 0.62
CA SER A 8 20.73 -18.40 1.98
C SER A 8 20.95 -19.72 2.72
N TYR A 9 22.10 -19.82 3.40
CA TYR A 9 22.50 -21.02 4.11
C TYR A 9 22.87 -20.69 5.54
N ARG A 10 22.34 -21.47 6.49
CA ARG A 10 22.68 -21.31 7.90
C ARG A 10 24.14 -21.68 8.13
N LEU A 11 24.81 -20.91 8.98
CA LEU A 11 26.22 -21.11 9.30
C LEU A 11 26.37 -21.64 10.72
N THR A 12 27.46 -22.35 10.97
CA THR A 12 27.96 -22.61 12.31
C THR A 12 29.47 -22.32 12.32
N PRO A 13 29.96 -21.41 13.19
CA PRO A 13 31.38 -21.14 13.30
C PRO A 13 32.10 -22.38 13.84
N VAL A 14 33.22 -22.75 13.21
CA VAL A 14 34.02 -23.91 13.62
C VAL A 14 34.62 -23.67 15.02
N GLU A 15 35.16 -22.48 15.26
CA GLU A 15 35.76 -22.09 16.54
C GLU A 15 34.95 -20.99 17.22
N VAL A 16 33.76 -21.34 17.72
CA VAL A 16 32.80 -20.38 18.30
C VAL A 16 33.38 -19.53 19.44
N ASN A 17 34.30 -20.08 20.22
CA ASN A 17 34.90 -19.42 21.38
C ASN A 17 36.17 -18.63 21.03
N SER A 18 36.64 -18.67 19.78
CA SER A 18 37.77 -17.85 19.36
C SER A 18 37.38 -16.37 19.41
N ARG A 19 38.30 -15.51 19.87
CA ARG A 19 38.08 -14.07 19.89
C ARG A 19 37.65 -13.51 18.52
N PRO A 20 38.27 -13.91 17.38
CA PRO A 20 37.84 -13.43 16.07
C PRO A 20 36.39 -13.81 15.72
N ALA A 21 35.99 -15.07 15.97
CA ALA A 21 34.63 -15.51 15.70
C ALA A 21 33.61 -14.79 16.59
N ALA A 22 33.90 -14.67 17.89
CA ALA A 22 33.02 -14.00 18.85
C ALA A 22 32.78 -12.52 18.49
N CYS A 23 33.81 -11.81 18.04
CA CYS A 23 33.68 -10.44 17.56
C CYS A 23 32.78 -10.35 16.32
N LEU A 24 32.99 -11.23 15.33
CA LEU A 24 32.19 -11.25 14.09
C LEU A 24 30.72 -11.61 14.38
N ILE A 25 30.48 -12.63 15.19
CA ILE A 25 29.13 -13.07 15.59
C ILE A 25 28.39 -11.91 16.27
N SER A 26 29.03 -11.27 17.26
CA SER A 26 28.42 -10.16 18.00
C SER A 26 28.08 -8.99 17.07
N PHE A 27 28.95 -8.67 16.12
CA PHE A 27 28.70 -7.64 15.11
C PHE A 27 27.47 -7.95 14.26
N LEU A 28 27.32 -9.20 13.81
CA LEU A 28 26.17 -9.64 13.01
C LEU A 28 24.88 -9.66 13.82
N LEU A 29 24.92 -10.11 15.07
CA LEU A 29 23.76 -10.15 15.96
C LEU A 29 23.22 -8.76 16.34
N GLN A 30 24.03 -7.70 16.21
CA GLN A 30 23.59 -6.31 16.37
C GLN A 30 22.77 -5.78 15.16
N GLY A 31 22.48 -6.64 14.17
CA GLY A 31 21.71 -6.28 12.98
C GLY A 31 22.55 -5.67 11.85
N ARG A 32 23.88 -5.69 11.98
CA ARG A 32 24.79 -5.30 10.89
C ARG A 32 25.07 -6.51 9.99
N TYR A 33 25.53 -6.24 8.78
CA TYR A 33 25.91 -7.29 7.82
C TYR A 33 27.33 -7.06 7.32
N VAL A 34 27.96 -8.13 6.83
CA VAL A 34 29.31 -8.10 6.26
C VAL A 34 29.25 -8.58 4.82
N MET A 35 29.82 -7.81 3.90
CA MET A 35 29.99 -8.20 2.51
C MET A 35 31.32 -8.92 2.33
N LEU A 36 31.29 -10.09 1.70
CA LEU A 36 32.47 -10.92 1.44
C LEU A 36 32.93 -10.72 0.00
N GLU A 37 34.12 -10.13 -0.13
CA GLU A 37 34.78 -9.93 -1.41
C GLU A 37 35.58 -11.17 -1.81
N GLN A 38 35.42 -11.60 -3.06
CA GLN A 38 36.26 -12.62 -3.66
C GLN A 38 37.42 -11.95 -4.40
N PRO A 39 38.68 -12.26 -4.06
CA PRO A 39 39.83 -11.77 -4.82
C PRO A 39 39.83 -12.41 -6.21
N ARG A 40 40.05 -11.59 -7.25
CA ARG A 40 40.23 -12.03 -8.63
C ARG A 40 41.69 -11.83 -9.05
N LYS A 41 42.22 -12.74 -9.86
CA LYS A 41 43.59 -12.67 -10.39
C LYS A 41 43.82 -11.42 -11.26
N THR A 42 42.77 -10.96 -11.93
CA THR A 42 42.73 -9.75 -12.77
C THR A 42 41.35 -9.11 -12.69
N GLY A 43 41.28 -7.76 -12.74
CA GLY A 43 40.03 -7.00 -12.69
C GLY A 43 39.62 -6.49 -11.30
N SER A 44 38.43 -5.90 -11.21
CA SER A 44 37.87 -5.41 -9.95
C SER A 44 37.43 -6.55 -9.04
N LYS A 45 37.54 -6.33 -7.73
CA LYS A 45 37.00 -7.24 -6.72
C LYS A 45 35.49 -7.36 -6.87
N VAL A 46 34.94 -8.52 -6.53
CA VAL A 46 33.50 -8.77 -6.63
C VAL A 46 32.98 -9.29 -5.30
N ILE A 47 31.88 -8.72 -4.83
CA ILE A 47 31.16 -9.21 -3.66
C ILE A 47 30.38 -10.44 -4.10
N SER A 48 30.69 -11.60 -3.52
CA SER A 48 30.01 -12.87 -3.84
C SER A 48 29.04 -13.31 -2.77
N HIS A 49 29.24 -12.88 -1.52
CA HIS A 49 28.40 -13.29 -0.39
C HIS A 49 28.16 -12.16 0.60
N ILE A 50 27.08 -12.30 1.39
CA ILE A 50 26.77 -11.42 2.51
C ILE A 50 26.50 -12.28 3.75
N LEU A 51 27.14 -11.94 4.87
CA LEU A 51 26.84 -12.50 6.18
C LEU A 51 25.84 -11.59 6.90
N MET A 52 24.74 -12.17 7.39
CA MET A 52 23.68 -11.42 8.07
C MET A 52 23.00 -12.29 9.13
N SER A 53 22.50 -11.66 10.19
CA SER A 53 21.65 -12.30 11.21
C SER A 53 20.17 -12.09 10.90
N HIS A 54 19.37 -13.16 11.02
CA HIS A 54 17.91 -13.14 10.96
C HIS A 54 17.37 -13.77 12.24
N GLY A 55 16.76 -12.96 13.11
CA GLY A 55 16.14 -13.48 14.35
C GLY A 55 17.10 -14.17 15.32
N GLY A 56 18.39 -13.83 15.29
CA GLY A 56 19.43 -14.42 16.13
C GLY A 56 20.23 -15.55 15.46
N ASP A 57 19.79 -16.02 14.30
CA ASP A 57 20.50 -17.03 13.50
C ASP A 57 21.34 -16.37 12.40
N ILE A 58 22.55 -16.86 12.17
CA ILE A 58 23.46 -16.31 11.16
C ILE A 58 23.36 -17.11 9.85
N TYR A 59 23.26 -16.37 8.75
CA TYR A 59 23.18 -16.91 7.40
C TYR A 59 24.28 -16.32 6.51
N ILE A 60 24.75 -17.13 5.56
CA ILE A 60 25.48 -16.66 4.40
C ILE A 60 24.52 -16.59 3.21
N HIS A 61 24.44 -15.42 2.60
CA HIS A 61 23.64 -15.14 1.42
C HIS A 61 24.56 -15.15 0.20
N CYS A 62 24.22 -15.95 -0.81
CA CYS A 62 24.87 -15.91 -2.11
C CYS A 62 24.24 -14.80 -2.96
N VAL A 63 25.06 -13.87 -3.47
CA VAL A 63 24.61 -12.78 -4.33
C VAL A 63 25.09 -12.99 -5.77
N SER A 64 24.34 -12.46 -6.73
CA SER A 64 24.74 -12.53 -8.14
C SER A 64 26.01 -11.72 -8.36
N THR A 65 27.05 -12.36 -8.89
CA THR A 65 28.31 -11.72 -9.30
C THR A 65 28.34 -11.36 -10.78
N SER A 66 27.33 -11.84 -11.52
CA SER A 66 27.24 -11.70 -12.97
C SER A 66 26.29 -10.58 -13.33
N ARG A 67 26.48 -10.04 -14.53
CA ARG A 67 25.54 -9.06 -15.06
C ARG A 67 24.14 -9.64 -15.11
N THR A 68 23.16 -8.86 -14.64
CA THR A 68 21.75 -9.25 -14.70
C THR A 68 21.06 -8.59 -15.90
N PRO A 69 20.08 -9.23 -16.56
CA PRO A 69 19.32 -8.61 -17.64
C PRO A 69 18.59 -7.31 -17.25
N ASN A 70 18.42 -7.07 -15.95
CA ASN A 70 17.71 -5.92 -15.39
C ASN A 70 18.64 -4.75 -15.01
N GLU A 71 19.91 -4.76 -15.44
CA GLU A 71 20.86 -3.68 -15.14
C GLU A 71 20.54 -2.38 -15.88
N ASP A 72 19.91 -2.46 -17.05
CA ASP A 72 19.49 -1.32 -17.86
C ASP A 72 18.02 -1.47 -18.24
N PRO A 73 17.08 -1.33 -17.27
CA PRO A 73 15.67 -1.46 -17.54
C PRO A 73 15.19 -0.28 -18.40
N PRO A 74 14.19 -0.47 -19.27
CA PRO A 74 13.63 0.63 -20.04
C PRO A 74 13.10 1.73 -19.12
N SER A 75 13.19 2.98 -19.58
CA SER A 75 12.70 4.11 -18.80
C SER A 75 11.20 3.98 -18.54
N ILE A 76 10.78 4.13 -17.28
CA ILE A 76 9.36 4.15 -16.90
C ILE A 76 8.61 5.26 -17.66
N SER A 77 9.26 6.39 -17.95
CA SER A 77 8.64 7.52 -18.66
C SER A 77 8.33 7.25 -20.13
N GLU A 78 8.96 6.23 -20.73
CA GLU A 78 8.78 5.82 -22.12
C GLU A 78 7.75 4.68 -22.26
N GLY A 79 7.40 4.03 -21.15
CA GLY A 79 6.41 2.96 -21.11
C GLY A 79 4.96 3.44 -21.04
N VAL A 80 4.05 2.47 -20.94
CA VAL A 80 2.61 2.71 -20.74
C VAL A 80 2.40 3.49 -19.44
N GLY A 81 1.68 4.60 -19.52
CA GLY A 81 1.43 5.47 -18.36
C GLY A 81 2.65 6.34 -17.96
N GLY A 82 3.79 6.25 -18.64
CA GLY A 82 5.01 7.01 -18.31
C GLY A 82 4.90 8.52 -18.49
N ARG A 83 3.88 8.98 -19.24
CA ARG A 83 3.58 10.40 -19.47
C ARG A 83 2.57 10.97 -18.48
N VAL A 84 1.95 10.14 -17.65
CA VAL A 84 1.04 10.61 -16.58
C VAL A 84 1.91 11.17 -15.44
N THR A 85 1.64 12.41 -15.05
CA THR A 85 2.50 13.17 -14.12
C THR A 85 1.92 13.31 -12.72
N ASP A 86 0.65 12.96 -12.54
CA ASP A 86 -0.15 13.19 -11.34
C ASP A 86 -0.66 11.88 -10.72
N TYR A 87 0.18 10.84 -10.74
CA TYR A 87 -0.12 9.61 -10.00
C TYR A 87 -0.24 9.85 -8.50
N ARG A 88 -1.17 9.13 -7.87
CA ARG A 88 -1.42 9.14 -6.42
C ARG A 88 -0.39 8.31 -5.64
N ILE A 89 0.89 8.54 -5.88
CA ILE A 89 2.01 7.75 -5.34
C ILE A 89 1.98 7.74 -3.80
N ASN A 90 1.75 8.89 -3.17
CA ASN A 90 1.72 9.02 -1.71
C ASN A 90 0.54 8.23 -1.11
N ASP A 91 -0.65 8.35 -1.69
CA ASP A 91 -1.85 7.67 -1.21
C ASP A 91 -1.71 6.15 -1.36
N PHE A 92 -1.17 5.70 -2.50
CA PHE A 92 -0.86 4.28 -2.70
C PHE A 92 0.26 3.79 -1.75
N GLY A 93 1.21 4.67 -1.41
CA GLY A 93 2.23 4.41 -0.38
C GLY A 93 1.64 4.18 1.01
N GLU A 94 0.69 5.02 1.43
CA GLU A 94 -0.05 4.83 2.70
C GLU A 94 -0.96 3.60 2.65
N PHE A 95 -1.57 3.32 1.50
CA PHE A 95 -2.29 2.07 1.27
C PHE A 95 -1.39 0.84 1.47
N MET A 96 -0.17 0.83 0.91
CA MET A 96 0.79 -0.27 1.14
C MET A 96 1.18 -0.39 2.61
N LYS A 97 1.40 0.72 3.32
CA LYS A 97 1.74 0.72 4.75
C LYS A 97 0.62 0.15 5.61
N SER A 98 -0.63 0.54 5.35
CA SER A 98 -1.82 0.06 6.07
C SER A 98 -2.19 -1.40 5.77
N ASN A 99 -1.57 -2.02 4.76
CA ASN A 99 -1.78 -3.41 4.37
C ASN A 99 -0.52 -4.28 4.51
N ARG A 100 0.44 -3.86 5.34
CA ARG A 100 1.61 -4.70 5.66
C ARG A 100 1.19 -6.01 6.30
N LEU A 101 1.75 -7.11 5.79
CA LEU A 101 1.56 -8.42 6.38
C LEU A 101 2.30 -8.50 7.73
N ALA A 102 1.70 -9.20 8.68
CA ALA A 102 2.29 -9.51 9.97
C ALA A 102 2.24 -11.02 10.25
N PRO A 103 3.23 -11.59 10.96
CA PRO A 103 3.20 -12.98 11.36
C PRO A 103 1.94 -13.30 12.18
N PHE A 104 1.22 -14.34 11.79
CA PHE A 104 0.02 -14.77 12.50
C PHE A 104 0.33 -15.94 13.45
N PRO A 105 -0.13 -15.92 14.71
CA PRO A 105 0.17 -16.99 15.67
C PRO A 105 -0.36 -18.35 15.19
N LYS A 106 0.50 -19.38 15.22
CA LYS A 106 0.14 -20.76 14.83
C LYS A 106 -1.02 -21.38 15.64
N LYS A 107 -1.37 -20.81 16.80
CA LYS A 107 -2.38 -21.34 17.73
C LYS A 107 -3.80 -20.80 17.51
N SER A 108 -4.06 -20.11 16.40
CA SER A 108 -5.41 -19.67 16.06
C SER A 108 -6.32 -20.89 15.85
N LYS A 109 -7.33 -21.04 16.72
CA LYS A 109 -8.32 -22.12 16.69
C LYS A 109 -9.38 -21.96 15.59
N GLY A 110 -9.16 -21.11 14.58
CA GLY A 110 -10.11 -20.84 13.51
C GLY A 110 -9.64 -21.39 12.17
N ASN A 111 -10.59 -21.83 11.33
CA ASN A 111 -10.39 -22.21 9.92
C ASN A 111 -10.04 -21.01 9.00
N VAL A 112 -9.66 -19.87 9.54
CA VAL A 112 -9.39 -18.66 8.75
C VAL A 112 -7.92 -18.68 8.32
N ILE A 113 -7.69 -18.80 7.02
CA ILE A 113 -6.36 -18.69 6.41
C ILE A 113 -5.98 -17.19 6.39
N PRO A 114 -4.95 -16.74 7.14
CA PRO A 114 -4.64 -15.32 7.27
C PRO A 114 -4.33 -14.65 5.93
N LEU A 115 -3.63 -15.35 5.04
CA LEU A 115 -3.28 -14.85 3.71
C LEU A 115 -4.54 -14.57 2.88
N GLU A 116 -5.52 -15.47 2.89
CA GLU A 116 -6.79 -15.26 2.18
C GLU A 116 -7.57 -14.07 2.76
N ARG A 117 -7.54 -13.90 4.09
CA ARG A 117 -8.17 -12.74 4.73
C ARG A 117 -7.50 -11.43 4.29
N SER A 118 -6.18 -11.40 4.20
CA SER A 118 -5.44 -10.26 3.66
C SER A 118 -5.76 -9.99 2.20
N MET A 119 -5.85 -11.03 1.36
CA MET A 119 -6.26 -10.89 -0.05
C MET A 119 -7.68 -10.33 -0.19
N ARG A 120 -8.64 -10.82 0.60
CA ARG A 120 -10.01 -10.29 0.62
C ARG A 120 -10.07 -8.84 1.09
N ARG A 121 -9.19 -8.44 2.02
CA ARG A 121 -9.06 -7.03 2.41
C ARG A 121 -8.58 -6.18 1.25
N LEU A 122 -7.51 -6.60 0.55
CA LEU A 122 -6.98 -5.88 -0.60
C LEU A 122 -8.07 -5.72 -1.67
N GLU A 123 -8.77 -6.80 -2.02
CA GLU A 123 -9.87 -6.79 -2.98
C GLU A 123 -10.89 -5.69 -2.66
N ARG A 124 -11.41 -5.66 -1.41
CA ARG A 124 -12.34 -4.61 -0.96
C ARG A 124 -11.77 -3.21 -1.09
N CYS A 125 -10.54 -3.00 -0.63
CA CYS A 125 -9.90 -1.70 -0.66
C CYS A 125 -9.54 -1.22 -2.07
N THR A 126 -9.50 -2.12 -3.05
CA THR A 126 -9.14 -1.79 -4.44
C THR A 126 -10.32 -1.74 -5.40
N ARG A 127 -11.57 -2.00 -4.95
CA ARG A 127 -12.75 -1.97 -5.85
C ARG A 127 -12.97 -0.61 -6.51
N HIS A 128 -12.60 0.46 -5.82
CA HIS A 128 -12.57 1.82 -6.34
C HIS A 128 -11.26 2.48 -5.88
N CYS A 129 -10.23 2.35 -6.71
CA CYS A 129 -8.88 2.84 -6.41
C CYS A 129 -8.35 3.65 -7.61
N PRO A 130 -8.82 4.90 -7.77
CA PRO A 130 -8.31 5.78 -8.81
C PRO A 130 -6.80 6.01 -8.58
N LEU A 131 -6.00 5.76 -9.62
CA LEU A 131 -4.53 5.83 -9.56
C LEU A 131 -3.98 7.22 -9.87
N VAL A 132 -4.79 8.07 -10.49
CA VAL A 132 -4.43 9.40 -10.99
C VAL A 132 -5.27 10.45 -10.27
N ILE A 133 -4.64 11.57 -9.89
CA ILE A 133 -5.30 12.66 -9.15
C ILE A 133 -6.41 13.30 -9.99
N SER A 134 -6.16 13.52 -11.28
CA SER A 134 -7.12 14.16 -12.19
C SER A 134 -8.34 13.30 -12.56
N ASP A 135 -8.31 11.99 -12.34
CA ASP A 135 -9.38 11.06 -12.70
C ASP A 135 -10.47 10.90 -11.62
N THR A 136 -10.36 11.60 -10.49
CA THR A 136 -11.31 11.43 -9.38
C THR A 136 -11.49 12.69 -8.54
N LEU A 137 -12.73 13.01 -8.19
CA LEU A 137 -13.06 13.99 -7.14
C LEU A 137 -13.17 13.31 -5.77
N VAL A 138 -13.84 12.16 -5.69
CA VAL A 138 -14.04 11.42 -4.45
C VAL A 138 -12.71 11.01 -3.83
N GLY A 139 -11.78 10.53 -4.65
CA GLY A 139 -10.43 10.17 -4.24
C GLY A 139 -9.66 11.35 -3.63
N ASN A 140 -9.80 12.55 -4.20
CA ASN A 140 -9.16 13.77 -3.69
C ASN A 140 -9.81 14.30 -2.41
N MET A 141 -11.04 13.88 -2.12
CA MET A 141 -11.78 14.26 -0.92
C MET A 141 -11.72 13.22 0.20
N MET A 142 -11.00 12.10 0.03
CA MET A 142 -11.01 10.97 0.99
C MET A 142 -10.84 11.40 2.45
N GLN A 143 -9.94 12.33 2.76
CA GLN A 143 -9.74 12.81 4.13
C GLN A 143 -10.96 13.58 4.68
N HIS A 144 -11.68 14.31 3.83
CA HIS A 144 -12.91 15.02 4.18
C HIS A 144 -14.14 14.10 4.26
N LEU A 145 -14.02 12.88 3.73
CA LEU A 145 -15.04 11.84 3.81
C LEU A 145 -14.91 10.97 5.06
N GLU A 146 -13.91 11.15 5.92
CA GLU A 146 -13.82 10.38 7.16
C GLU A 146 -15.03 10.66 8.09
N PRO A 147 -15.62 9.63 8.73
CA PRO A 147 -15.17 8.23 8.77
C PRO A 147 -15.73 7.32 7.64
N LEU A 148 -16.50 7.85 6.69
CA LEU A 148 -17.13 7.06 5.61
C LEU A 148 -16.09 6.24 4.81
N SER A 149 -15.01 6.88 4.37
CA SER A 149 -13.95 6.25 3.58
C SER A 149 -13.27 5.08 4.29
N SER A 150 -12.95 5.20 5.58
CA SER A 150 -12.30 4.12 6.34
C SER A 150 -13.27 3.00 6.71
N HIS A 151 -14.53 3.33 7.03
CA HIS A 151 -15.55 2.36 7.39
C HIS A 151 -15.90 1.44 6.22
N LEU A 152 -16.07 1.96 5.00
CA LEU A 152 -16.44 1.17 3.82
C LEU A 152 -15.39 0.10 3.43
N MET A 153 -14.18 0.18 3.99
CA MET A 153 -13.11 -0.80 3.78
C MET A 153 -13.14 -1.96 4.79
N LYS A 154 -14.02 -1.90 5.80
CA LYS A 154 -14.17 -2.93 6.82
C LYS A 154 -14.85 -4.18 6.26
N GLU A 155 -14.73 -5.28 6.98
CA GLU A 155 -15.38 -6.54 6.62
C GLU A 155 -16.88 -6.52 6.96
N ALA A 156 -17.26 -5.80 8.01
CA ALA A 156 -18.62 -5.56 8.44
C ALA A 156 -18.70 -4.20 9.11
N LEU A 157 -19.91 -3.61 9.11
CA LEU A 157 -20.22 -2.37 9.81
C LEU A 157 -21.21 -2.65 10.95
N THR A 158 -21.06 -1.93 12.04
CA THR A 158 -22.04 -1.82 13.12
C THR A 158 -23.12 -0.79 12.77
N ASP A 159 -24.25 -0.80 13.49
CA ASP A 159 -25.32 0.19 13.27
C ASP A 159 -24.88 1.62 13.57
N ASP A 160 -24.00 1.81 14.56
CA ASP A 160 -23.43 3.11 14.90
C ASP A 160 -22.53 3.64 13.77
N GLU A 161 -21.67 2.79 13.21
CA GLU A 161 -20.82 3.14 12.06
C GLU A 161 -21.66 3.48 10.82
N VAL A 162 -22.80 2.81 10.62
CA VAL A 162 -23.75 3.19 9.56
C VAL A 162 -24.29 4.60 9.81
N LEU A 163 -24.63 4.95 11.06
CA LEU A 163 -25.11 6.29 11.41
C LEU A 163 -24.05 7.36 11.14
N GLU A 164 -22.80 7.09 11.49
CA GLU A 164 -21.66 7.96 11.19
C GLU A 164 -21.49 8.18 9.68
N CYS A 165 -21.56 7.10 8.89
CA CYS A 165 -21.55 7.18 7.43
C CYS A 165 -22.69 8.06 6.89
N LYS A 166 -23.91 7.93 7.44
CA LYS A 166 -25.04 8.81 7.06
C LYS A 166 -24.73 10.28 7.35
N GLY A 167 -24.12 10.55 8.52
CA GLY A 167 -23.75 11.89 8.94
C GLY A 167 -22.79 12.57 7.94
N VAL A 168 -21.85 11.82 7.35
CA VAL A 168 -20.95 12.34 6.30
C VAL A 168 -21.73 12.69 5.03
N ILE A 169 -22.62 11.80 4.57
CA ILE A 169 -23.43 12.02 3.36
C ILE A 169 -24.33 13.26 3.52
N TYR A 170 -24.99 13.40 4.68
CA TYR A 170 -25.82 14.58 4.96
C TYR A 170 -25.01 15.88 5.04
N LYS A 171 -23.76 15.83 5.53
CA LYS A 171 -22.87 16.99 5.47
C LYS A 171 -22.57 17.40 4.03
N LEU A 172 -22.32 16.44 3.14
CA LEU A 172 -22.09 16.72 1.72
C LEU A 172 -23.33 17.33 1.05
N GLN A 173 -24.53 16.79 1.32
CA GLN A 173 -25.79 17.37 0.82
C GLN A 173 -25.98 18.81 1.32
N ALA A 174 -25.67 19.06 2.59
CA ALA A 174 -25.74 20.41 3.14
C ALA A 174 -24.73 21.36 2.48
N MET A 175 -23.52 20.90 2.14
CA MET A 175 -22.54 21.69 1.39
C MET A 175 -23.03 22.04 -0.02
N GLU A 176 -23.61 21.07 -0.73
CA GLU A 176 -24.21 21.30 -2.05
C GLU A 176 -25.36 22.33 -1.98
N SER A 177 -26.26 22.20 -1.00
CA SER A 177 -27.40 23.13 -0.84
C SER A 177 -26.98 24.58 -0.60
N ARG A 178 -25.81 24.78 0.03
CA ARG A 178 -25.20 26.11 0.24
C ARG A 178 -24.31 26.55 -0.93
N ASN A 179 -24.11 25.67 -1.90
CA ASN A 179 -23.17 25.83 -3.01
C ASN A 179 -21.74 26.13 -2.52
N ASP A 180 -21.33 25.45 -1.44
CA ASP A 180 -20.01 25.59 -0.84
C ASP A 180 -18.93 25.11 -1.83
N VAL A 181 -17.72 25.66 -1.75
CA VAL A 181 -16.59 25.19 -2.58
C VAL A 181 -16.10 23.85 -2.06
N LEU A 182 -15.93 22.87 -2.95
CA LEU A 182 -15.35 21.57 -2.58
C LEU A 182 -13.89 21.74 -2.14
N PRO A 183 -13.45 21.10 -1.05
CA PRO A 183 -12.09 21.18 -0.54
C PRO A 183 -11.13 20.28 -1.34
N ILE A 184 -11.05 20.51 -2.65
CA ILE A 184 -10.18 19.77 -3.57
C ILE A 184 -9.00 20.64 -4.00
N THR A 185 -7.80 20.07 -4.00
CA THR A 185 -6.63 20.73 -4.57
C THR A 185 -6.67 20.51 -6.08
N MET A 186 -7.22 21.47 -6.83
CA MET A 186 -7.23 21.42 -8.30
C MET A 186 -5.81 21.61 -8.84
N MET A 187 -5.05 20.52 -8.94
CA MET A 187 -3.75 20.54 -9.62
C MET A 187 -3.97 20.44 -11.13
N GLY A 188 -3.49 21.44 -11.88
CA GLY A 188 -3.28 21.31 -13.34
C GLY A 188 -4.38 21.83 -14.27
N VAL A 189 -5.54 22.29 -13.78
CA VAL A 189 -6.56 22.87 -14.69
C VAL A 189 -6.19 24.32 -15.03
N ARG A 190 -5.46 24.52 -16.14
CA ARG A 190 -5.31 25.84 -16.76
C ARG A 190 -6.64 26.23 -17.42
N GLY A 191 -7.43 27.05 -16.75
CA GLY A 191 -8.67 27.61 -17.33
C GLY A 191 -9.73 27.94 -16.28
N LYS A 192 -10.91 28.38 -16.73
CA LYS A 192 -12.10 28.40 -15.88
C LYS A 192 -12.49 26.95 -15.61
N GLY A 193 -12.24 26.48 -14.39
CA GLY A 193 -12.65 25.15 -13.95
C GLY A 193 -14.16 24.91 -14.12
N PRO A 194 -14.61 23.65 -14.05
CA PRO A 194 -16.03 23.31 -14.14
C PRO A 194 -16.85 24.14 -13.15
N LYS A 195 -18.08 24.49 -13.54
CA LYS A 195 -19.03 25.20 -12.65
C LYS A 195 -19.24 24.35 -11.40
N ARG A 196 -19.48 24.98 -10.24
CA ARG A 196 -19.68 24.25 -8.97
C ARG A 196 -20.76 23.16 -9.06
N ASP A 197 -21.87 23.45 -9.74
CA ASP A 197 -22.95 22.47 -9.95
C ASP A 197 -22.48 21.23 -10.74
N GLU A 198 -21.52 21.40 -11.66
CA GLU A 198 -20.88 20.29 -12.38
C GLU A 198 -19.99 19.46 -11.44
N GLN A 199 -19.22 20.14 -10.59
CA GLN A 199 -18.34 19.47 -9.62
C GLN A 199 -19.13 18.63 -8.63
N TYR A 200 -20.25 19.14 -8.11
CA TYR A 200 -21.14 18.36 -7.24
C TYR A 200 -21.78 17.19 -7.99
N ARG A 201 -22.23 17.37 -9.23
CA ARG A 201 -22.78 16.26 -10.02
C ARG A 201 -21.76 15.15 -10.25
N GLN A 202 -20.52 15.51 -10.60
CA GLN A 202 -19.43 14.55 -10.77
C GLN A 202 -19.08 13.88 -9.43
N LEU A 203 -19.03 14.63 -8.33
CA LEU A 203 -18.78 14.10 -7.00
C LEU A 203 -19.82 13.03 -6.62
N TRP A 204 -21.12 13.32 -6.83
CA TRP A 204 -22.20 12.39 -6.51
C TRP A 204 -22.18 11.14 -7.39
N ALA A 205 -21.92 11.30 -8.70
CA ALA A 205 -21.78 10.16 -9.60
C ALA A 205 -20.61 9.24 -9.21
N GLU A 206 -19.44 9.81 -8.86
CA GLU A 206 -18.32 9.03 -8.37
C GLU A 206 -18.60 8.40 -7.00
N LEU A 207 -19.29 9.11 -6.12
CA LEU A 207 -19.62 8.61 -4.78
C LEU A 207 -20.61 7.46 -4.85
N GLU A 208 -21.56 7.50 -5.79
CA GLU A 208 -22.48 6.40 -6.07
C GLU A 208 -21.70 5.14 -6.48
N ILE A 209 -20.77 5.25 -7.43
CA ILE A 209 -19.90 4.14 -7.85
C ILE A 209 -19.09 3.59 -6.65
N PHE A 210 -18.55 4.48 -5.82
CA PHE A 210 -17.80 4.12 -4.63
C PHE A 210 -18.65 3.33 -3.61
N LEU A 211 -19.87 3.78 -3.35
CA LEU A 211 -20.80 3.11 -2.43
C LEU A 211 -21.34 1.81 -3.03
N GLU A 212 -21.64 1.76 -4.32
CA GLU A 212 -22.09 0.55 -4.99
C GLU A 212 -21.04 -0.56 -4.90
N ALA A 213 -19.77 -0.20 -5.13
CA ALA A 213 -18.65 -1.13 -4.97
C ALA A 213 -18.54 -1.69 -3.54
N ALA A 214 -18.81 -0.87 -2.53
CA ALA A 214 -18.77 -1.27 -1.12
C ALA A 214 -20.03 -2.04 -0.67
N SER A 215 -21.19 -1.80 -1.29
CA SER A 215 -22.50 -2.37 -0.90
C SER A 215 -22.50 -3.90 -0.82
N LYS A 216 -21.73 -4.55 -1.71
CA LYS A 216 -21.59 -6.01 -1.83
C LYS A 216 -20.85 -6.67 -0.66
N THR A 217 -20.30 -5.89 0.28
CA THR A 217 -19.51 -6.42 1.40
C THR A 217 -20.36 -6.97 2.54
N SER A 218 -21.44 -6.28 2.93
CA SER A 218 -22.34 -6.73 4.00
C SER A 218 -23.68 -5.99 3.92
N ARG A 219 -24.72 -6.53 4.58
CA ARG A 219 -26.03 -5.87 4.68
C ARG A 219 -25.98 -4.42 5.20
N ASN A 220 -25.06 -4.11 6.11
CA ASN A 220 -24.94 -2.74 6.62
C ASN A 220 -24.22 -1.80 5.63
N HIS A 221 -23.38 -2.31 4.73
CA HIS A 221 -22.81 -1.53 3.63
C HIS A 221 -23.88 -1.23 2.57
N GLU A 222 -24.74 -2.21 2.25
CA GLU A 222 -25.91 -2.01 1.39
C GLU A 222 -26.83 -0.91 1.93
N ARG A 223 -27.11 -0.90 3.24
CA ARG A 223 -27.88 0.16 3.89
C ARG A 223 -27.26 1.55 3.75
N VAL A 224 -25.93 1.66 3.66
CA VAL A 224 -25.26 2.94 3.40
C VAL A 224 -25.45 3.36 1.94
N GLY A 225 -25.32 2.44 0.99
CA GLY A 225 -25.52 2.71 -0.44
C GLY A 225 -26.92 3.22 -0.80
N ILE A 226 -27.96 2.66 -0.17
CA ILE A 226 -29.37 3.06 -0.41
C ILE A 226 -29.64 4.53 -0.02
N ILE A 227 -28.83 5.11 0.86
CA ILE A 227 -29.03 6.50 1.34
C ILE A 227 -28.94 7.50 0.19
N ILE A 228 -27.99 7.32 -0.73
CA ILE A 228 -27.85 8.21 -1.89
C ILE A 228 -29.04 8.05 -2.84
N GLN A 229 -29.53 6.82 -3.04
CA GLN A 229 -30.71 6.54 -3.87
C GLN A 229 -32.03 7.07 -3.28
N SER A 230 -32.05 7.40 -1.98
CA SER A 230 -33.25 7.92 -1.30
C SER A 230 -33.29 9.46 -1.26
N GLY A 231 -32.22 10.13 -1.69
CA GLY A 231 -32.02 11.58 -1.59
C GLY A 231 -31.89 12.31 -2.94
N TYR A 232 -32.06 11.58 -4.04
CA TYR A 232 -32.20 12.07 -5.41
C TYR A 232 -33.46 11.48 -6.05
#